data_AF-A0A383DNF6-F1
#
_entry.id   AF-A0A383DNF6-F1
#
_cell.length_a   1.000
_cell.length_b   1.000
_cell.length_c   1.000
_cell.angle_alpha   90.00
_cell.angle_beta   90.00
_cell.angle_gamma   90.00
#
_symmetry.space_group_name_H-M   'P 1'
#
loop_
_entity.id
_entity.type
_entity.pdbx_description
1 polymer ?
#
loop_
_entity_poly.entity_id
_entity_poly.type
_entity_poly.pdbx_seq_one_letter_code
_entity_poly.pdbx_strand_id
1 'polypeptide(L)'
;WVRAGTILALGIYPILDWLLGEDHHNREVRTNGTPFEAMLYAHALLMIPLIWTVCWRGQQDGSAWTTWAAAFSTGIASGMCGIVVGHEMGHKKPKSIGWWMGRATLVSVMYAHFTTEHNYNHHKNVATAKDPASAPKGRGLWLHIAQTLPKQFISAWGIQAKRSKSVLHNSILHGLLAQIAFAAIIWFFFGIWGLGALLFVGTLSITLLEYVNYIRHYGLERENGERQTKMHSW
;
A
#
# COMPACT_ATOMS: atom_id res chain seq x y z
N TRP A 1 13.44 -13.64 -15.40
CA TRP A 1 12.09 -13.11 -15.10
C TRP A 1 11.98 -12.61 -13.66
N VAL A 2 12.58 -13.25 -12.64
CA VAL A 2 12.48 -12.82 -11.22
C VAL A 2 12.91 -11.38 -10.92
N ARG A 3 13.65 -10.71 -11.82
CA ARG A 3 14.07 -9.30 -11.71
C ARG A 3 13.28 -8.34 -12.61
N ALA A 4 12.30 -8.84 -13.39
CA ALA A 4 11.67 -8.07 -14.46
C ALA A 4 10.96 -6.81 -13.94
N GLY A 5 10.20 -6.91 -12.85
CA GLY A 5 9.54 -5.77 -12.23
C GLY A 5 10.53 -4.72 -11.73
N THR A 6 11.65 -5.15 -11.13
CA THR A 6 12.72 -4.24 -10.72
C THR A 6 13.35 -3.51 -11.90
N ILE A 7 13.71 -4.24 -12.97
CA ILE A 7 14.33 -3.66 -14.16
C ILE A 7 13.38 -2.69 -14.85
N LEU A 8 12.10 -3.04 -14.95
CA LEU A 8 11.07 -2.18 -15.53
C LEU A 8 10.89 -0.91 -14.69
N ALA A 9 10.62 -1.06 -13.39
CA ALA A 9 10.26 0.05 -12.52
C ALA A 9 11.42 1.00 -12.19
N LEU A 10 12.63 0.48 -11.97
CA LEU A 10 13.79 1.27 -11.55
C LEU A 10 14.79 1.55 -12.67
N GLY A 11 14.70 0.83 -13.79
CA GLY A 11 15.59 1.02 -14.94
C GLY A 11 14.84 1.66 -16.11
N ILE A 12 13.91 0.91 -16.70
CA ILE A 12 13.27 1.30 -17.96
C ILE A 12 12.35 2.51 -17.78
N TYR A 13 11.46 2.51 -16.79
CA TYR A 13 10.50 3.61 -16.60
C TYR A 13 11.16 4.95 -16.32
N PRO A 14 12.16 5.09 -15.43
CA PRO A 14 12.85 6.38 -15.25
C PRO A 14 13.57 6.86 -16.51
N ILE A 15 14.14 5.94 -17.30
CA ILE A 15 14.78 6.29 -18.58
C ILE A 15 13.72 6.79 -19.56
N LEU A 16 12.58 6.11 -19.67
CA LEU A 16 11.48 6.54 -20.54
C LEU A 16 10.90 7.88 -20.09
N ASP A 17 10.70 8.08 -18.79
CA ASP A 17 10.21 9.34 -18.21
C ASP A 17 11.16 10.50 -18.56
N TRP A 18 12.47 10.28 -18.38
CA TRP A 18 13.49 11.27 -18.77
C TRP A 18 13.52 11.54 -20.27
N LEU A 19 13.37 10.51 -21.12
CA LEU A 19 13.38 10.66 -22.58
C LEU A 19 12.12 11.34 -23.13
N LEU A 20 10.95 11.08 -22.51
CA LEU A 20 9.67 11.64 -22.94
C LEU A 20 9.45 13.06 -22.42
N GLY A 21 10.07 13.42 -21.30
CA GLY A 21 9.98 14.75 -20.71
C GLY A 21 8.61 15.07 -20.11
N GLU A 22 8.43 16.33 -19.71
CA GLU A 22 7.20 16.80 -19.10
C GLU A 22 6.08 16.98 -20.14
N ASP A 23 4.88 16.48 -19.81
CA ASP A 23 3.70 16.77 -20.62
C ASP A 23 3.11 18.14 -20.24
N HIS A 24 3.23 19.11 -21.13
CA HIS A 24 2.64 20.44 -20.97
C HIS A 24 1.22 20.55 -21.57
N HIS A 25 0.66 19.47 -22.10
CA HIS A 25 -0.70 19.49 -22.66
C HIS A 25 -1.75 19.50 -21.56
N ASN A 26 -2.59 20.53 -21.55
CA ASN A 26 -3.76 20.57 -20.69
C ASN A 26 -4.84 19.63 -21.27
N ARG A 27 -4.78 18.35 -20.90
CA ARG A 27 -5.75 17.33 -21.36
C ARG A 27 -7.08 17.55 -20.66
N GLU A 28 -8.17 17.50 -21.42
CA GLU A 28 -9.51 17.53 -20.84
C GLU A 28 -9.69 16.35 -19.88
N VAL A 29 -10.34 16.61 -18.75
CA VAL A 29 -10.68 15.56 -17.78
C VAL A 29 -11.60 14.57 -18.47
N ARG A 30 -11.16 13.32 -18.58
CA ARG A 30 -11.95 12.26 -19.22
C ARG A 30 -13.33 12.17 -18.56
N THR A 31 -14.37 12.30 -19.36
CA THR A 31 -15.78 12.18 -18.91
C THR A 31 -16.19 10.74 -18.66
N ASN A 32 -15.52 9.78 -19.32
CA ASN A 32 -15.75 8.35 -19.13
C ASN A 32 -14.70 7.73 -18.19
N GLY A 33 -15.11 7.36 -16.98
CA GLY A 33 -14.26 6.70 -15.98
C GLY A 33 -13.99 5.22 -16.23
N THR A 34 -14.66 4.59 -17.21
CA THR A 34 -14.57 3.13 -17.46
C THR A 34 -13.15 2.62 -17.69
N PRO A 35 -12.26 3.29 -18.47
CA PRO A 35 -10.89 2.80 -18.67
C PRO A 35 -10.09 2.78 -17.36
N PHE A 36 -10.27 3.79 -16.51
CA PHE A 36 -9.62 3.86 -15.20
C PHE A 36 -10.15 2.76 -14.27
N GLU A 37 -11.47 2.59 -14.22
CA GLU A 37 -12.12 1.52 -13.46
C GLU A 37 -11.63 0.12 -13.90
N ALA A 38 -11.62 -0.15 -15.20
CA ALA A 38 -11.11 -1.40 -15.76
C ALA A 38 -9.66 -1.66 -15.38
N MET A 39 -8.82 -0.62 -15.43
CA MET A 39 -7.41 -0.71 -15.00
C MET A 39 -7.29 -1.09 -13.52
N LEU A 40 -8.10 -0.49 -12.64
CA LEU A 40 -8.11 -0.84 -11.21
C LEU A 40 -8.47 -2.32 -11.02
N TYR A 41 -9.57 -2.78 -11.62
CA TYR A 41 -10.00 -4.18 -11.52
C TYR A 41 -8.97 -5.15 -12.07
N ALA A 42 -8.36 -4.83 -13.21
CA ALA A 42 -7.30 -5.65 -13.81
C ALA A 42 -6.10 -5.80 -12.87
N HIS A 43 -5.59 -4.70 -12.29
CA HIS A 43 -4.45 -4.76 -11.37
C HIS A 43 -4.78 -5.51 -10.09
N ALA A 44 -5.97 -5.30 -9.52
CA ALA A 44 -6.40 -6.04 -8.33
C ALA A 44 -6.47 -7.56 -8.59
N LEU A 45 -6.90 -7.98 -9.77
CA LEU A 45 -6.89 -9.39 -10.18
C LEU A 45 -5.48 -9.92 -10.44
N LEU A 46 -4.60 -9.12 -11.06
CA LEU A 46 -3.21 -9.50 -11.33
C LEU A 46 -2.37 -9.69 -10.05
N MET A 47 -2.79 -9.13 -8.91
CA MET A 47 -2.15 -9.40 -7.63
C MET A 47 -2.20 -10.87 -7.23
N ILE A 48 -3.25 -11.61 -7.61
CA ILE A 48 -3.39 -13.03 -7.27
C ILE A 48 -2.26 -13.88 -7.87
N PRO A 49 -2.04 -13.91 -9.21
CA PRO A 49 -0.92 -14.66 -9.78
C PRO A 49 0.44 -14.09 -9.37
N LEU A 50 0.55 -12.78 -9.10
CA LEU A 50 1.80 -12.16 -8.66
C LEU A 50 2.24 -12.68 -7.27
N ILE A 51 1.31 -12.73 -6.31
CA ILE A 51 1.56 -13.30 -4.98
C ILE A 51 1.74 -14.82 -5.04
N TRP A 52 0.94 -15.51 -5.85
CA TRP A 52 1.09 -16.96 -6.04
C TRP A 52 2.49 -17.33 -6.56
N THR A 53 2.95 -16.67 -7.62
CA THR A 53 4.22 -17.00 -8.28
C THR A 53 5.44 -16.73 -7.40
N VAL A 54 5.41 -15.68 -6.57
CA VAL A 54 6.51 -15.41 -5.62
C VAL A 54 6.52 -16.43 -4.47
N CYS A 55 5.36 -16.80 -3.93
CA CYS A 55 5.27 -17.81 -2.88
C CYS A 55 5.69 -19.18 -3.40
N TRP A 56 5.24 -19.54 -4.62
CA TRP A 56 5.67 -20.75 -5.32
C TRP A 56 7.18 -20.74 -5.55
N ARG A 57 7.77 -19.62 -5.97
CA ARG A 57 9.23 -19.49 -6.12
C ARG A 57 9.96 -19.73 -4.80
N GLY A 58 9.46 -19.17 -3.69
CA GLY A 58 9.98 -19.44 -2.35
C GLY A 58 9.91 -20.92 -1.96
N GLN A 59 8.80 -21.59 -2.29
CA GLN A 59 8.65 -23.03 -2.05
C GLN A 59 9.67 -23.86 -2.84
N GLN A 60 9.90 -23.54 -4.11
CA GLN A 60 10.78 -24.32 -4.99
C GLN A 60 12.26 -24.10 -4.68
N ASP A 61 12.67 -22.83 -4.49
CA ASP A 61 14.08 -22.45 -4.43
C ASP A 61 14.57 -22.24 -2.98
N GLY A 62 13.68 -22.30 -1.99
CA GLY A 62 13.99 -22.02 -0.59
C GLY A 62 14.53 -20.61 -0.40
N SER A 63 15.65 -20.48 0.32
CA SER A 63 16.34 -19.19 0.55
C SER A 63 17.26 -18.74 -0.58
N ALA A 64 17.22 -19.37 -1.75
CA ALA A 64 18.09 -18.97 -2.85
C ALA A 64 17.84 -17.51 -3.26
N TRP A 65 18.85 -16.90 -3.89
CA TRP A 65 18.79 -15.51 -4.35
C TRP A 65 17.61 -15.25 -5.31
N THR A 66 17.14 -16.27 -6.02
CA THR A 66 16.01 -16.21 -6.94
C THR A 66 14.69 -15.92 -6.21
N THR A 67 14.48 -16.49 -5.01
CA THR A 67 13.34 -16.18 -4.14
C THR A 67 13.32 -14.72 -3.76
N TRP A 68 14.46 -14.21 -3.26
CA TRP A 68 14.54 -12.84 -2.77
C TRP A 68 14.54 -11.81 -3.90
N ALA A 69 15.13 -12.14 -5.06
CA ALA A 69 15.00 -11.33 -6.27
C ALA A 69 13.54 -11.24 -6.74
N ALA A 70 12.82 -12.37 -6.75
CA ALA A 70 11.39 -12.39 -7.07
C ALA A 70 10.58 -11.59 -6.05
N ALA A 71 10.83 -11.77 -4.76
CA ALA A 71 10.16 -11.03 -3.69
C ALA A 71 10.40 -9.52 -3.77
N PHE A 72 11.62 -9.11 -4.11
CA PHE A 72 11.95 -7.70 -4.33
C PHE A 72 11.21 -7.12 -5.54
N SER A 73 11.24 -7.83 -6.67
CA SER A 73 10.51 -7.44 -7.88
C SER A 73 9.00 -7.35 -7.64
N THR A 74 8.42 -8.34 -6.98
CA THR A 74 7.00 -8.40 -6.62
C THR A 74 6.64 -7.33 -5.58
N GLY A 75 7.51 -7.02 -4.62
CA GLY A 75 7.29 -5.96 -3.63
C GLY A 75 7.25 -4.57 -4.25
N ILE A 76 8.11 -4.27 -5.23
CA ILE A 76 8.03 -3.01 -5.98
C ILE A 76 6.70 -2.93 -6.73
N ALA A 77 6.34 -3.97 -7.48
CA ALA A 77 5.08 -4.00 -8.23
C ALA A 77 3.84 -3.89 -7.31
N SER A 78 3.88 -4.58 -6.18
CA SER A 78 2.81 -4.56 -5.16
C SER A 78 2.69 -3.19 -4.48
N GLY A 79 3.79 -2.49 -4.22
CA GLY A 79 3.76 -1.13 -3.69
C GLY A 79 3.23 -0.12 -4.71
N MET A 80 3.74 -0.15 -5.94
CA MET A 80 3.37 0.79 -7.00
C MET A 80 1.93 0.59 -7.51
N CYS A 81 1.52 -0.67 -7.71
CA CYS A 81 0.22 -1.00 -8.30
C CYS A 81 -0.75 -1.55 -7.25
N GLY A 82 -0.31 -2.50 -6.42
CA GLY A 82 -1.19 -3.18 -5.46
C GLY A 82 -1.76 -2.23 -4.40
N ILE A 83 -0.89 -1.54 -3.64
CA ILE A 83 -1.31 -0.61 -2.58
C ILE A 83 -2.09 0.57 -3.17
N VAL A 84 -1.63 1.15 -4.27
CA VAL A 84 -2.34 2.27 -4.94
C VAL A 84 -3.74 1.84 -5.41
N VAL A 85 -3.87 0.67 -6.03
CA VAL A 85 -5.19 0.16 -6.44
C VAL A 85 -6.05 -0.14 -5.22
N GLY A 86 -5.47 -0.74 -4.17
CA GLY A 86 -6.14 -0.99 -2.90
C GLY A 86 -6.64 0.29 -2.23
N HIS A 87 -5.86 1.38 -2.32
CA HIS A 87 -6.21 2.71 -1.87
C HIS A 87 -7.43 3.25 -2.62
N GLU A 88 -7.34 3.35 -3.95
CA GLU A 88 -8.42 3.90 -4.79
C GLU A 88 -9.71 3.10 -4.65
N MET A 89 -9.61 1.77 -4.65
CA MET A 89 -10.76 0.90 -4.43
C MET A 89 -11.32 0.98 -3.02
N GLY A 90 -10.49 1.32 -2.02
CA GLY A 90 -10.90 1.52 -0.63
C GLY A 90 -11.85 2.70 -0.43
N HIS A 91 -11.83 3.69 -1.34
CA HIS A 91 -12.76 4.82 -1.38
C HIS A 91 -14.11 4.49 -2.01
N LYS A 92 -14.23 3.36 -2.70
CA LYS A 92 -15.51 2.94 -3.30
C LYS A 92 -16.57 2.68 -2.23
N LYS A 93 -17.83 2.68 -2.67
CA LYS A 93 -18.99 2.43 -1.80
C LYS A 93 -18.74 1.21 -0.89
N PRO A 94 -18.85 1.35 0.44
CA PRO A 94 -18.64 0.24 1.36
C PRO A 94 -19.45 -0.99 0.97
N LYS A 95 -18.83 -2.18 1.04
CA LYS A 95 -19.40 -3.48 0.66
C LYS A 95 -19.67 -3.70 -0.84
N SER A 96 -19.31 -2.76 -1.73
CA SER A 96 -19.30 -3.02 -3.16
C SER A 96 -18.20 -4.04 -3.55
N ILE A 97 -18.29 -4.60 -4.75
CA ILE A 97 -17.28 -5.54 -5.28
C ILE A 97 -15.89 -4.88 -5.27
N GLY A 98 -15.78 -3.66 -5.82
CA GLY A 98 -14.53 -2.92 -5.81
C GLY A 98 -13.98 -2.68 -4.40
N TRP A 99 -14.84 -2.32 -3.44
CA TRP A 99 -14.41 -2.14 -2.05
C TRP A 99 -13.84 -3.43 -1.44
N TRP A 100 -14.49 -4.57 -1.68
CA TRP A 100 -13.99 -5.87 -1.22
C TRP A 100 -12.68 -6.27 -1.90
N MET A 101 -12.56 -6.02 -3.21
CA MET A 101 -11.32 -6.26 -3.95
C MET A 101 -10.17 -5.41 -3.41
N GLY A 102 -10.39 -4.12 -3.16
CA GLY A 102 -9.38 -3.25 -2.55
C GLY A 102 -8.91 -3.76 -1.19
N ARG A 103 -9.84 -4.23 -0.34
CA ARG A 103 -9.49 -4.87 0.93
C ARG A 103 -8.71 -6.16 0.76
N ALA A 104 -9.11 -7.02 -0.17
CA ALA A 104 -8.40 -8.27 -0.46
C ALA A 104 -6.98 -7.99 -0.96
N THR A 105 -6.81 -7.00 -1.83
CA THR A 105 -5.50 -6.54 -2.31
C THR A 105 -4.64 -6.05 -1.14
N LEU A 106 -5.17 -5.25 -0.22
CA LEU A 106 -4.40 -4.79 0.96
C LEU A 106 -4.07 -5.92 1.94
N VAL A 107 -4.96 -6.90 2.10
CA VAL A 107 -4.65 -8.12 2.87
C VAL A 107 -3.50 -8.88 2.20
N SER A 108 -3.47 -8.97 0.88
CA SER A 108 -2.41 -9.70 0.15
C SER A 108 -1.00 -9.14 0.35
N VAL A 109 -0.89 -7.87 0.78
CA VAL A 109 0.39 -7.20 1.08
C VAL A 109 0.55 -6.89 2.58
N MET A 110 -0.23 -7.52 3.45
CA MET A 110 -0.17 -7.38 4.92
C MET A 110 -0.43 -5.95 5.43
N TYR A 111 -1.31 -5.19 4.78
CA TYR A 111 -1.59 -3.80 5.15
C TYR A 111 -3.09 -3.42 5.20
N ALA A 112 -3.92 -4.32 5.72
CA ALA A 112 -5.39 -4.22 5.69
C ALA A 112 -6.00 -3.01 6.44
N HIS A 113 -5.29 -2.44 7.42
CA HIS A 113 -5.78 -1.30 8.22
C HIS A 113 -5.67 0.05 7.49
N PHE A 114 -4.83 0.12 6.44
CA PHE A 114 -4.47 1.34 5.74
C PHE A 114 -5.66 2.19 5.32
N THR A 115 -6.66 1.62 4.66
CA THR A 115 -7.82 2.40 4.17
C THR A 115 -8.64 3.02 5.30
N THR A 116 -8.63 2.41 6.50
CA THR A 116 -9.29 3.05 7.65
C THR A 116 -8.49 4.23 8.15
N GLU A 117 -7.17 4.08 8.26
CA GLU A 117 -6.33 5.20 8.68
C GLU A 117 -6.33 6.33 7.66
N HIS A 118 -6.13 5.99 6.39
CA HIS A 118 -6.00 6.95 5.31
C HIS A 118 -7.30 7.77 5.13
N ASN A 119 -8.44 7.07 5.07
CA ASN A 119 -9.71 7.71 4.72
C ASN A 119 -10.30 8.52 5.88
N TYR A 120 -10.07 8.09 7.13
CA TYR A 120 -10.69 8.73 8.30
C TYR A 120 -9.74 9.61 9.11
N ASN A 121 -8.42 9.43 9.00
CA ASN A 121 -7.43 10.25 9.70
C ASN A 121 -6.57 11.07 8.74
N HIS A 122 -5.81 10.42 7.86
CA HIS A 122 -4.77 11.09 7.06
C HIS A 122 -5.33 12.26 6.23
N HIS A 123 -6.34 12.05 5.38
CA HIS A 123 -6.91 13.16 4.58
C HIS A 123 -7.39 14.33 5.44
N LYS A 124 -7.93 14.03 6.63
CA LYS A 124 -8.41 15.06 7.55
C LYS A 124 -7.28 15.81 8.23
N ASN A 125 -6.19 15.12 8.60
CA ASN A 125 -5.15 15.63 9.50
C ASN A 125 -3.77 15.75 8.85
N VAL A 126 -3.65 15.55 7.54
CA VAL A 126 -2.37 15.68 6.81
C VAL A 126 -1.70 17.02 7.09
N ALA A 127 -0.38 17.00 7.21
CA ALA A 127 0.49 18.09 7.65
C ALA A 127 0.23 18.59 9.09
N THR A 128 -0.52 17.86 9.92
CA THR A 128 -0.68 18.18 11.36
C THR A 128 -0.04 17.12 12.24
N ALA A 129 0.22 17.46 13.51
CA ALA A 129 0.74 16.50 14.50
C ALA A 129 -0.18 15.29 14.78
N LYS A 130 -1.44 15.32 14.33
CA LYS A 130 -2.41 14.23 14.49
C LYS A 130 -2.35 13.18 13.39
N ASP A 131 -1.63 13.45 12.29
CA ASP A 131 -1.43 12.49 11.22
C ASP A 131 -0.09 11.76 11.40
N PRO A 132 -0.11 10.43 11.67
CA PRO A 132 1.10 9.63 11.76
C PRO A 132 1.98 9.67 10.50
N ALA A 133 1.36 9.81 9.31
CA ALA A 133 2.05 9.78 8.02
C ALA A 133 2.69 11.13 7.65
N SER A 134 2.40 12.20 8.40
CA SER A 134 3.05 13.49 8.20
C SER A 134 4.45 13.49 8.82
N ALA A 135 5.45 13.92 8.05
CA ALA A 135 6.86 13.89 8.44
C ALA A 135 7.35 15.30 8.80
N PRO A 136 7.54 15.62 10.10
CA PRO A 136 8.09 16.90 10.52
C PRO A 136 9.51 17.10 9.99
N LYS A 137 9.89 18.36 9.77
CA LYS A 137 11.23 18.72 9.32
C LYS A 137 12.28 18.18 10.29
N GLY A 138 13.33 17.56 9.73
CA GLY A 138 14.44 16.99 10.50
C GLY A 138 14.23 15.56 11.00
N ARG A 139 13.04 14.97 10.85
CA ARG A 139 12.84 13.55 11.14
C ARG A 139 13.43 12.71 10.00
N GLY A 140 14.44 11.88 10.27
CA GLY A 140 15.01 10.98 9.26
C GLY A 140 14.03 9.88 8.81
N LEU A 141 14.17 9.41 7.56
CA LEU A 141 13.28 8.43 6.91
C LEU A 141 13.05 7.16 7.75
N TRP A 142 14.11 6.50 8.21
CA TRP A 142 13.97 5.24 8.94
C TRP A 142 13.29 5.41 10.31
N LEU A 143 13.58 6.53 10.99
CA LEU A 143 12.86 6.90 12.21
C LEU A 143 11.39 7.20 11.92
N HIS A 144 11.10 7.85 10.79
CA HIS A 144 9.73 8.09 10.35
C HIS A 144 8.97 6.77 10.12
N ILE A 145 9.53 5.83 9.34
CA ILE A 145 8.92 4.53 9.06
C ILE A 145 8.69 3.75 10.37
N ALA A 146 9.68 3.70 11.27
CA ALA A 146 9.56 3.01 12.55
C ALA A 146 8.44 3.60 13.44
N GLN A 147 8.17 4.91 13.32
CA GLN A 147 7.13 5.58 14.09
C GLN A 147 5.75 5.57 13.43
N THR A 148 5.66 5.73 12.12
CA THR A 148 4.40 5.89 11.39
C THR A 148 3.58 4.60 11.43
N LEU A 149 4.19 3.45 11.15
CA LEU A 149 3.48 2.16 11.04
C LEU A 149 2.68 1.77 12.30
N PRO A 150 3.27 1.73 13.52
CA PRO A 150 2.48 1.41 14.71
C PRO A 150 1.46 2.50 15.03
N LYS A 151 1.77 3.78 14.78
CA LYS A 151 0.84 4.89 15.05
C LYS A 151 -0.38 4.85 14.12
N GLN A 152 -0.19 4.54 12.84
CA GLN A 152 -1.28 4.35 11.87
C GLN A 152 -2.20 3.21 12.29
N PHE A 153 -1.64 2.07 12.72
CA PHE A 153 -2.46 0.95 13.22
C PHE A 153 -3.26 1.32 14.48
N ILE A 154 -2.61 1.96 15.46
CA ILE A 154 -3.26 2.41 16.70
C ILE A 154 -4.37 3.43 16.39
N SER A 155 -4.11 4.38 15.50
CA SER A 155 -5.09 5.37 15.07
C SER A 155 -6.29 4.70 14.38
N ALA A 156 -6.06 3.81 13.41
CA ALA A 156 -7.11 3.05 12.73
C ALA A 156 -7.97 2.24 13.73
N TRP A 157 -7.33 1.59 14.70
CA TRP A 157 -8.02 0.85 15.76
C TRP A 157 -8.89 1.77 16.60
N GLY A 158 -8.34 2.92 17.03
CA GLY A 158 -9.04 3.93 17.81
C GLY A 158 -10.26 4.52 17.07
N ILE A 159 -10.17 4.69 15.75
CA ILE A 159 -11.29 5.15 14.91
C ILE A 159 -12.46 4.16 14.97
N GLN A 160 -12.21 2.86 14.89
CA GLN A 160 -13.26 1.84 14.96
C GLN A 160 -13.79 1.63 16.39
N ALA A 161 -12.91 1.69 17.39
CA ALA A 161 -13.29 1.56 18.80
C ALA A 161 -14.20 2.72 19.28
N LYS A 162 -14.19 3.87 18.59
CA LYS A 162 -15.15 4.97 18.83
C LYS A 162 -16.55 4.64 18.32
N ARG A 163 -16.70 3.74 17.33
CA ARG A 163 -17.99 3.35 16.74
C ARG A 163 -18.68 2.23 17.50
N SER A 164 -17.90 1.33 18.10
CA SER A 164 -18.40 0.25 18.95
C SER A 164 -17.42 -0.06 20.08
N LYS A 165 -17.96 -0.27 21.28
CA LYS A 165 -17.18 -0.71 22.45
C LYS A 165 -16.79 -2.20 22.37
N SER A 166 -17.48 -2.98 21.54
CA SER A 166 -17.17 -4.40 21.34
C SER A 166 -16.05 -4.56 20.33
N VAL A 167 -14.95 -5.21 20.76
CA VAL A 167 -13.80 -5.52 19.90
C VAL A 167 -14.17 -6.41 18.72
N LEU A 168 -15.21 -7.24 18.85
CA LEU A 168 -15.72 -8.11 17.79
C LEU A 168 -16.40 -7.34 16.65
N HIS A 169 -16.73 -6.07 16.85
CA HIS A 169 -17.25 -5.20 15.81
C HIS A 169 -16.16 -4.32 15.18
N ASN A 170 -14.90 -4.47 15.62
CA ASN A 170 -13.79 -3.67 15.12
C ASN A 170 -13.29 -4.26 13.79
N SER A 171 -13.50 -3.52 12.70
CA SER A 171 -13.06 -3.96 11.37
C SER A 171 -11.55 -4.08 11.21
N ILE A 172 -10.75 -3.46 12.10
CA ILE A 172 -9.30 -3.64 12.16
C ILE A 172 -8.95 -5.02 12.70
N LEU A 173 -9.69 -5.53 13.69
CA LEU A 173 -9.52 -6.91 14.17
C LEU A 173 -9.83 -7.90 13.04
N HIS A 174 -10.91 -7.70 12.29
CA HIS A 174 -11.24 -8.57 11.16
C HIS A 174 -10.17 -8.53 10.07
N GLY A 175 -9.62 -7.35 9.76
CA GLY A 175 -8.49 -7.22 8.83
C GLY A 175 -7.24 -7.94 9.33
N LEU A 176 -6.93 -7.82 10.62
CA LEU A 176 -5.80 -8.53 11.25
C LEU A 176 -5.97 -10.05 11.17
N LEU A 177 -7.15 -10.56 11.55
CA LEU A 177 -7.46 -11.99 11.46
C LEU A 177 -7.40 -12.50 10.01
N ALA A 178 -7.88 -11.73 9.04
CA ALA A 178 -7.78 -12.08 7.62
C ALA A 178 -6.32 -12.17 7.14
N GLN A 179 -5.45 -11.26 7.59
CA GLN A 179 -4.01 -11.32 7.27
C GLN A 179 -3.33 -12.53 7.90
N ILE A 180 -3.63 -12.83 9.18
CA ILE A 180 -3.10 -14.02 9.87
C ILE A 180 -3.56 -15.29 9.16
N ALA A 181 -4.85 -15.39 8.83
CA ALA A 181 -5.39 -16.53 8.11
C ALA A 181 -4.75 -16.67 6.72
N PHE A 182 -4.58 -15.58 5.98
CA PHE A 182 -3.92 -15.60 4.68
C PHE A 182 -2.44 -16.01 4.79
N ALA A 183 -1.70 -15.49 5.77
CA ALA A 183 -0.32 -15.91 6.04
C ALA A 183 -0.23 -17.40 6.42
N ALA A 184 -1.17 -17.90 7.21
CA ALA A 184 -1.26 -19.32 7.57
C ALA A 184 -1.56 -20.21 6.35
N ILE A 185 -2.45 -19.77 5.45
CA ILE A 185 -2.71 -20.44 4.16
C ILE A 185 -1.43 -20.49 3.32
N ILE A 186 -0.71 -19.37 3.20
CA ILE A 186 0.54 -19.34 2.43
C ILE A 186 1.59 -20.27 3.05
N TRP A 187 1.75 -20.26 4.37
CA TRP A 187 2.67 -21.17 5.06
C TRP A 187 2.30 -22.64 4.83
N PHE A 188 1.01 -22.98 4.92
CA PHE A 188 0.52 -24.34 4.72
C PHE A 188 0.81 -24.86 3.30
N PHE A 189 0.56 -24.05 2.26
CA PHE A 189 0.73 -24.48 0.87
C PHE A 189 2.15 -24.30 0.31
N PHE A 190 2.91 -23.29 0.77
CA PHE A 190 4.20 -22.90 0.19
C PHE A 190 5.38 -23.02 1.16
N GLY A 191 5.12 -23.42 2.41
CA GLY A 191 6.14 -23.56 3.44
C GLY A 191 6.73 -22.23 3.93
N ILE A 192 7.76 -22.33 4.76
CA ILE A 192 8.36 -21.17 5.45
C ILE A 192 8.99 -20.17 4.48
N TRP A 193 9.57 -20.63 3.38
CA TRP A 193 10.21 -19.75 2.39
C TRP A 193 9.18 -19.03 1.52
N GLY A 194 8.05 -19.66 1.19
CA GLY A 194 6.92 -18.97 0.56
C GLY A 194 6.32 -17.89 1.46
N LEU A 195 6.12 -18.20 2.75
CA LEU A 195 5.71 -17.20 3.75
C LEU A 195 6.74 -16.07 3.88
N GLY A 196 8.03 -16.40 3.98
CA GLY A 196 9.10 -15.41 4.06
C GLY A 196 9.12 -14.47 2.87
N ALA A 197 8.89 -14.99 1.66
CA ALA A 197 8.78 -14.18 0.45
C ALA A 197 7.54 -13.26 0.50
N LEU A 198 6.39 -13.73 0.96
CA LEU A 198 5.18 -12.90 1.16
C LEU A 198 5.44 -11.76 2.16
N LEU A 199 6.03 -12.06 3.31
CA LEU A 199 6.32 -11.06 4.34
C LEU A 199 7.32 -10.01 3.84
N PHE A 200 8.30 -10.43 3.04
CA PHE A 200 9.23 -9.52 2.38
C PHE A 200 8.52 -8.61 1.37
N VAL A 201 7.64 -9.17 0.53
CA VAL A 201 6.82 -8.40 -0.42
C VAL A 201 5.98 -7.36 0.32
N GLY A 202 5.28 -7.74 1.38
CA GLY A 202 4.49 -6.81 2.19
C GLY A 202 5.34 -5.71 2.81
N THR A 203 6.45 -6.07 3.46
CA THR A 203 7.39 -5.12 4.08
C THR A 203 7.91 -4.11 3.07
N LEU A 204 8.37 -4.57 1.89
CA LEU A 204 8.89 -3.70 0.84
C LEU A 204 7.79 -2.79 0.26
N SER A 205 6.59 -3.32 0.03
CA SER A 205 5.45 -2.55 -0.49
C SER A 205 5.05 -1.44 0.48
N ILE A 206 4.93 -1.76 1.76
CA ILE A 206 4.60 -0.81 2.83
C ILE A 206 5.71 0.24 2.98
N THR A 207 6.97 -0.18 2.94
CA THR A 207 8.13 0.73 3.00
C THR A 207 8.11 1.71 1.83
N LEU A 208 7.77 1.24 0.62
CA LEU A 208 7.66 2.11 -0.56
C LEU A 208 6.52 3.13 -0.43
N LEU A 209 5.37 2.71 0.10
CA LEU A 209 4.26 3.63 0.41
C LEU A 209 4.70 4.71 1.41
N GLU A 210 5.29 4.31 2.53
CA GLU A 210 5.70 5.25 3.57
C GLU A 210 6.87 6.14 3.12
N TYR A 211 7.73 5.65 2.23
CA TYR A 211 8.72 6.48 1.55
C TYR A 211 8.06 7.58 0.72
N VAL A 212 7.03 7.24 -0.06
CA VAL A 212 6.26 8.23 -0.84
C VAL A 212 5.54 9.23 0.09
N ASN A 213 4.90 8.75 1.17
CA ASN A 213 4.29 9.65 2.16
C ASN A 213 5.32 10.58 2.79
N TYR A 214 6.49 10.05 3.13
CA TYR A 214 7.59 10.81 3.70
C TYR A 214 8.01 11.94 2.76
N ILE A 215 8.34 11.65 1.50
CA ILE A 215 8.80 12.70 0.57
C ILE A 215 7.70 13.72 0.26
N ARG A 216 6.43 13.29 0.13
CA ARG A 216 5.30 14.17 -0.18
C ARG A 216 4.92 15.11 0.97
N HIS A 217 5.16 14.71 2.21
CA HIS A 217 4.75 15.47 3.39
C HIS A 217 5.93 15.98 4.23
N TYR A 218 7.17 15.82 3.75
CA TYR A 218 8.34 16.22 4.51
C TYR A 218 8.38 17.72 4.75
N GLY A 219 8.40 18.08 6.04
CA GLY A 219 8.50 19.46 6.50
C GLY A 219 7.25 20.31 6.24
N LEU A 220 6.15 19.70 5.79
CA LEU A 220 4.88 20.40 5.63
C LEU A 220 4.15 20.47 6.96
N GLU A 221 3.73 21.67 7.33
CA GLU A 221 3.02 21.94 8.57
C GLU A 221 1.74 22.71 8.27
N ARG A 222 0.70 22.36 9.02
CA ARG A 222 -0.63 22.93 8.91
C ARG A 222 -1.19 23.14 10.31
N GLU A 223 -1.86 24.26 10.52
CA GLU A 223 -2.49 24.52 11.81
C GLU A 223 -3.71 23.62 12.05
N ASN A 224 -4.04 23.38 13.31
CA ASN A 224 -5.21 22.58 13.67
C ASN A 224 -6.49 23.29 13.22
N GLY A 225 -7.21 22.72 12.25
CA GLY A 225 -8.47 23.26 11.74
C GLY A 225 -8.31 24.05 10.43
N GLU A 226 -7.09 24.29 9.98
CA GLU A 226 -6.82 24.84 8.66
C GLU A 226 -7.23 23.85 7.56
N ARG A 227 -7.79 24.37 6.48
CA ARG A 227 -8.27 23.56 5.34
C ARG A 227 -7.09 23.00 4.56
N GLN A 228 -7.16 21.73 4.18
CA GLN A 228 -6.21 21.14 3.24
C GLN A 228 -6.24 21.87 1.89
N THR A 229 -5.07 22.12 1.34
CA THR A 229 -4.85 22.73 0.02
C THR A 229 -3.76 21.96 -0.73
N LYS A 230 -3.52 22.31 -2.00
CA LYS A 230 -2.43 21.71 -2.79
C LYS A 230 -1.04 21.95 -2.20
N MET A 231 -0.87 22.98 -1.37
CA MET A 231 0.41 23.30 -0.71
C MET A 231 0.82 22.29 0.37
N HIS A 232 -0.10 21.41 0.76
CA HIS A 232 0.11 20.38 1.80
C HIS A 232 0.52 19.01 1.22
N SER A 233 0.97 19.00 -0.04
CA SER A 233 1.67 17.89 -0.69
C SER A 233 2.69 18.48 -1.67
N TRP A 234 3.92 17.97 -1.63
CA TRP A 234 4.85 18.10 -2.74
C TRP A 234 4.39 17.26 -3.94
#